data_AF-A0A7V3TVY0-F1
#
_entry.id   AF-A0A7V3TVY0-F1
#
_cell.length_a   1.000
_cell.length_b   1.000
_cell.length_c   1.000
_cell.angle_alpha   90.00
_cell.angle_beta   90.00
_cell.angle_gamma   90.00
#
_symmetry.space_group_name_H-M   'P 1'
#
loop_
_entity.id
_entity.type
_entity.pdbx_description
1 polymer ?
#
loop_
_entity_poly.entity_id
_entity_poly.type
_entity_poly.pdbx_seq_one_letter_code
_entity_poly.pdbx_strand_id
1 'polypeptide(L)'
;MSQLRQQYEKLVDEAQKKLPGLIAAAEAAYDENPQTEGDLVDLLLEVALDDGDSGKFQEALALSEKLLKNNVKSPVAYLAAGKAAFALEDFEKATNYFKKIEELGIKDDQVTALREAADFYAKQKPIEEQKRQAEAKADDLPRVLLKTTKGDILLELFENEAPNTVANFITLVEQGFYNGLTFHRVIPGFMAQAGCPKGDGTGGPGYKIADECNAPNARLHFRGSLSMANAGPNTNGSQFFITYMPTSHLNGKHTVFGRVISGMDVVEKLQPRDPQAPNPPEPDKIISATVVRKRPHPYVVQKLGS
;
A
#
# COMPACT_ATOMS: atom_id res chain seq x y z
N MET A 1 -32.21 -2.32 -9.92
CA MET A 1 -31.58 -1.15 -9.26
C MET A 1 -32.61 -0.02 -9.27
N SER A 2 -32.96 0.58 -8.14
CA SER A 2 -34.00 1.63 -8.10
C SER A 2 -33.54 2.88 -8.86
N GLN A 3 -34.47 3.60 -9.51
CA GLN A 3 -34.17 4.86 -10.21
C GLN A 3 -33.46 5.87 -9.30
N LEU A 4 -33.80 5.88 -8.00
CA LEU A 4 -33.15 6.72 -6.99
C LEU A 4 -31.65 6.40 -6.85
N ARG A 5 -31.26 5.12 -6.91
CA ARG A 5 -29.86 4.72 -6.81
C ARG A 5 -29.05 5.15 -8.03
N GLN A 6 -29.60 5.01 -9.24
CA GLN A 6 -28.95 5.50 -10.45
C GLN A 6 -28.77 7.02 -10.43
N GLN A 7 -29.77 7.75 -9.92
CA GLN A 7 -29.67 9.21 -9.76
C GLN A 7 -28.62 9.59 -8.72
N TYR A 8 -28.55 8.87 -7.60
CA TYR A 8 -27.51 9.06 -6.58
C TYR A 8 -26.10 8.82 -7.16
N GLU A 9 -25.88 7.68 -7.83
CA GLU A 9 -24.59 7.34 -8.44
C GLU A 9 -24.16 8.41 -9.46
N LYS A 10 -25.09 8.89 -10.29
CA LYS A 10 -24.81 9.97 -11.24
C LYS A 10 -24.40 11.28 -10.55
N LEU A 11 -25.04 11.66 -9.45
CA LEU A 11 -24.70 12.88 -8.70
C LEU A 11 -23.33 12.76 -8.03
N VAL A 12 -23.00 11.58 -7.49
CA VAL A 12 -21.67 11.30 -6.95
C VAL A 12 -20.60 11.42 -8.03
N ASP A 13 -20.82 10.82 -9.21
CA ASP A 13 -19.91 10.93 -10.35
C ASP A 13 -19.71 12.38 -10.81
N GLU A 14 -20.80 13.18 -10.85
CA GLU A 14 -20.72 14.60 -11.19
C GLU A 14 -19.94 15.41 -10.15
N ALA A 15 -20.12 15.10 -8.86
CA ALA A 15 -19.39 15.74 -7.77
C ALA A 15 -17.89 15.40 -7.82
N GLN A 16 -17.55 14.12 -7.99
CA GLN A 16 -16.17 13.65 -8.11
C GLN A 16 -15.41 14.31 -9.27
N LYS A 17 -16.10 14.59 -10.39
CA LYS A 17 -15.49 15.30 -11.53
C LYS A 17 -15.19 16.77 -11.23
N LYS A 18 -15.95 17.41 -10.33
CA LYS A 18 -15.78 18.82 -9.97
C LYS A 18 -14.77 19.04 -8.83
N LEU A 19 -14.66 18.06 -7.94
CA LEU A 19 -13.85 18.15 -6.72
C LEU A 19 -12.38 18.58 -6.99
N PRO A 20 -11.66 18.03 -7.99
CA PRO A 20 -10.29 18.48 -8.27
C PRO A 20 -10.18 19.97 -8.61
N GLY A 21 -11.16 20.51 -9.35
CA GLY A 21 -11.20 21.93 -9.70
C GLY A 21 -11.50 22.83 -8.49
N LEU A 22 -12.35 22.36 -7.58
CA LEU A 22 -12.64 23.06 -6.31
C LEU A 22 -11.39 23.11 -5.42
N ILE A 23 -10.69 21.97 -5.27
CA ILE A 23 -9.45 21.88 -4.48
C ILE A 23 -8.38 22.82 -5.06
N ALA A 24 -8.16 22.77 -6.37
CA ALA A 24 -7.19 23.64 -7.03
C ALA A 24 -7.52 25.14 -6.85
N ALA A 25 -8.79 25.52 -6.89
CA ALA A 25 -9.22 26.89 -6.63
C ALA A 25 -9.02 27.30 -5.16
N ALA A 26 -9.28 26.39 -4.22
CA ALA A 26 -9.03 26.62 -2.80
C ALA A 26 -7.52 26.80 -2.51
N GLU A 27 -6.67 25.94 -3.06
CA GLU A 27 -5.22 26.08 -2.91
C GLU A 27 -4.70 27.40 -3.51
N ALA A 28 -5.19 27.78 -4.70
CA ALA A 28 -4.82 29.05 -5.33
C ALA A 28 -5.25 30.26 -4.49
N ALA A 29 -6.48 30.25 -3.98
CA ALA A 29 -6.98 31.32 -3.10
C ALA A 29 -6.15 31.43 -1.81
N TYR A 30 -5.73 30.28 -1.25
CA TYR A 30 -4.88 30.24 -0.07
C TYR A 30 -3.46 30.73 -0.36
N ASP A 31 -2.91 30.40 -1.53
CA ASP A 31 -1.58 30.88 -1.95
C ASP A 31 -1.55 32.41 -2.17
N GLU A 32 -2.66 32.99 -2.65
CA GLU A 32 -2.80 34.45 -2.80
C GLU A 32 -2.95 35.19 -1.48
N ASN A 33 -3.68 34.62 -0.52
CA ASN A 33 -3.94 35.23 0.79
C ASN A 33 -3.96 34.17 1.90
N PRO A 34 -2.79 33.78 2.45
CA PRO A 34 -2.72 32.75 3.47
C PRO A 34 -3.48 33.14 4.74
N GLN A 35 -4.35 32.23 5.19
CA GLN A 35 -5.15 32.38 6.40
C GLN A 35 -4.68 31.39 7.46
N THR A 36 -4.97 31.66 8.74
CA THR A 36 -4.66 30.75 9.84
C THR A 36 -5.86 29.95 10.33
N GLU A 37 -7.07 30.40 9.98
CA GLU A 37 -8.38 29.85 10.39
C GLU A 37 -9.47 30.27 9.39
N GLY A 38 -10.64 29.62 9.46
CA GLY A 38 -11.81 29.91 8.61
C GLY A 38 -12.07 28.85 7.54
N ASP A 39 -13.20 28.97 6.84
CA ASP A 39 -13.74 27.93 5.95
C ASP A 39 -12.74 27.43 4.89
N LEU A 40 -11.87 28.30 4.38
CA LEU A 40 -10.85 27.92 3.41
C LEU A 40 -9.80 26.99 4.03
N VAL A 41 -9.35 27.31 5.25
CA VAL A 41 -8.39 26.48 5.99
C VAL A 41 -9.03 25.16 6.37
N ASP A 42 -10.28 25.17 6.85
CA ASP A 42 -11.02 23.96 7.22
C ASP A 42 -11.18 23.01 6.03
N LEU A 43 -11.54 23.55 4.85
CA LEU A 43 -11.60 22.77 3.61
C LEU A 43 -10.24 22.15 3.26
N LEU A 44 -9.15 22.92 3.31
CA LEU A 44 -7.82 22.39 2.97
C LEU A 44 -7.30 21.38 3.98
N LEU A 45 -7.68 21.51 5.26
CA LEU A 45 -7.40 20.50 6.30
C LEU A 45 -8.14 19.19 6.02
N GLU A 46 -9.41 19.26 5.61
CA GLU A 46 -10.18 18.08 5.20
C GLU A 46 -9.59 17.42 3.95
N VAL A 47 -9.19 18.21 2.95
CA VAL A 47 -8.52 17.71 1.74
C VAL A 47 -7.23 17.00 2.10
N ALA A 48 -6.40 17.58 2.97
CA ALA A 48 -5.13 16.97 3.37
C ALA A 48 -5.33 15.61 4.08
N LEU A 49 -6.36 15.49 4.91
CA LEU A 49 -6.73 14.21 5.53
C LEU A 49 -7.23 13.20 4.49
N ASP A 50 -8.16 13.61 3.61
CA ASP A 50 -8.74 12.75 2.58
C ASP A 50 -7.69 12.25 1.59
N ASP A 51 -6.76 13.11 1.17
CA ASP A 51 -5.64 12.70 0.31
C ASP A 51 -4.74 11.69 1.03
N GLY A 52 -4.50 11.87 2.34
CA GLY A 52 -3.73 10.92 3.15
C GLY A 52 -4.40 9.55 3.27
N ASP A 53 -5.70 9.53 3.54
CA ASP A 53 -6.48 8.29 3.68
C ASP A 53 -6.77 7.62 2.32
N SER A 54 -6.79 8.40 1.22
CA SER A 54 -6.94 7.90 -0.16
C SER A 54 -5.62 7.50 -0.84
N GLY A 55 -4.49 7.57 -0.13
CA GLY A 55 -3.19 7.10 -0.62
C GLY A 55 -2.39 8.09 -1.46
N LYS A 56 -2.87 9.33 -1.61
CA LYS A 56 -2.16 10.46 -2.23
C LYS A 56 -1.24 11.13 -1.21
N PHE A 57 -0.28 10.35 -0.71
CA PHE A 57 0.51 10.76 0.45
C PHE A 57 1.42 11.97 0.14
N GLN A 58 1.90 12.11 -1.09
CA GLN A 58 2.74 13.23 -1.50
C GLN A 58 1.96 14.54 -1.48
N GLU A 59 0.74 14.54 -2.03
CA GLU A 59 -0.19 15.66 -2.05
C GLU A 59 -0.62 16.03 -0.63
N ALA A 60 -1.02 15.03 0.18
CA ALA A 60 -1.39 15.21 1.57
C ALA A 60 -0.26 15.85 2.40
N LEU A 61 0.97 15.36 2.24
CA LEU A 61 2.14 15.91 2.94
C LEU A 61 2.42 17.34 2.50
N ALA A 62 2.43 17.61 1.19
CA ALA A 62 2.71 18.92 0.64
C ALA A 62 1.68 19.98 1.10
N LEU A 63 0.40 19.64 1.05
CA LEU A 63 -0.67 20.53 1.51
C LEU A 63 -0.59 20.76 3.03
N SER A 64 -0.38 19.70 3.81
CA SER A 64 -0.25 19.82 5.27
C SER A 64 0.95 20.69 5.66
N GLU A 65 2.11 20.49 5.04
CA GLU A 65 3.31 21.30 5.27
C GLU A 65 3.10 22.77 4.87
N LYS A 66 2.38 23.02 3.76
CA LYS A 66 1.99 24.37 3.34
C LYS A 66 1.15 25.07 4.40
N LEU A 67 0.15 24.40 4.96
CA LEU A 67 -0.71 24.94 6.02
C LEU A 67 0.11 25.22 7.29
N LEU A 68 0.90 24.24 7.75
CA LEU A 68 1.74 24.37 8.95
C LEU A 68 2.77 25.51 8.84
N LYS A 69 3.41 25.66 7.68
CA LYS A 69 4.37 26.75 7.41
C LYS A 69 3.73 28.14 7.50
N ASN A 70 2.45 28.25 7.17
CA ASN A 70 1.66 29.48 7.27
C ASN A 70 0.99 29.65 8.66
N ASN A 71 1.51 28.98 9.70
CA ASN A 71 1.06 29.08 11.09
C ASN A 71 -0.34 28.52 11.38
N VAL A 72 -0.90 27.66 10.52
CA VAL A 72 -2.10 26.88 10.84
C VAL A 72 -1.72 25.82 11.88
N LYS A 73 -1.91 26.11 13.17
CA LYS A 73 -1.59 25.19 14.27
C LYS A 73 -2.75 24.22 14.55
N SER A 74 -3.04 23.36 13.59
CA SER A 74 -4.14 22.41 13.68
C SER A 74 -3.65 20.99 13.97
N PRO A 75 -4.26 20.25 14.93
CA PRO A 75 -3.96 18.83 15.12
C PRO A 75 -4.29 18.00 13.87
N VAL A 76 -5.26 18.45 13.06
CA VAL A 76 -5.61 17.82 11.79
C VAL A 76 -4.46 17.92 10.79
N ALA A 77 -3.83 19.10 10.66
CA ALA A 77 -2.68 19.29 9.78
C ALA A 77 -1.50 18.41 10.19
N TYR A 78 -1.21 18.34 11.50
CA TYR A 78 -0.14 17.47 12.01
C TYR A 78 -0.46 15.99 11.81
N LEU A 79 -1.72 15.58 11.98
CA LEU A 79 -2.14 14.18 11.76
C LEU A 79 -2.01 13.78 10.30
N ALA A 80 -2.49 14.61 9.38
CA ALA A 80 -2.38 14.40 7.94
C ALA A 80 -0.90 14.32 7.51
N ALA A 81 -0.08 15.30 7.92
CA ALA A 81 1.35 15.32 7.65
C ALA A 81 2.07 14.10 8.22
N GLY A 82 1.75 13.70 9.46
CA GLY A 82 2.34 12.56 10.14
C GLY A 82 2.03 11.23 9.44
N LYS A 83 0.75 10.99 9.11
CA LYS A 83 0.31 9.80 8.36
C LYS A 83 0.98 9.73 6.99
N ALA A 84 1.01 10.85 6.26
CA ALA A 84 1.60 10.92 4.93
C ALA A 84 3.12 10.69 4.95
N ALA A 85 3.84 11.35 5.88
CA ALA A 85 5.27 11.14 6.08
C ALA A 85 5.58 9.67 6.46
N PHE A 86 4.77 9.07 7.33
CA PHE A 86 4.93 7.67 7.71
C PHE A 86 4.74 6.73 6.50
N ALA A 87 3.73 6.99 5.67
CA ALA A 87 3.47 6.22 4.47
C ALA A 87 4.57 6.34 3.41
N LEU A 88 5.23 7.50 3.35
CA LEU A 88 6.39 7.78 2.51
C LEU A 88 7.73 7.35 3.14
N GLU A 89 7.68 6.64 4.28
CA GLU A 89 8.85 6.15 5.03
C GLU A 89 9.78 7.25 5.57
N ASP A 90 9.29 8.49 5.70
CA ASP A 90 9.96 9.57 6.41
C ASP A 90 9.58 9.52 7.90
N PHE A 91 10.08 8.49 8.58
CA PHE A 91 9.68 8.15 9.95
C PHE A 91 10.09 9.21 10.98
N GLU A 92 11.21 9.88 10.78
CA GLU A 92 11.64 10.97 11.67
C GLU A 92 10.65 12.14 11.59
N LYS A 93 10.32 12.57 10.37
CA LYS A 93 9.31 13.61 10.15
C LYS A 93 7.95 13.20 10.71
N ALA A 94 7.52 11.95 10.47
CA ALA A 94 6.27 11.43 11.01
C ALA A 94 6.23 11.50 12.54
N THR A 95 7.25 10.99 13.22
CA THR A 95 7.37 11.06 14.69
C THR A 95 7.31 12.50 15.19
N ASN A 96 7.98 13.44 14.51
CA ASN A 96 7.95 14.85 14.89
C ASN A 96 6.55 15.45 14.79
N TYR A 97 5.77 15.14 13.76
CA TYR A 97 4.39 15.60 13.66
C TYR A 97 3.47 14.98 14.71
N PHE A 98 3.57 13.69 14.98
CA PHE A 98 2.76 13.06 16.02
C PHE A 98 3.06 13.64 17.42
N LYS A 99 4.34 13.93 17.72
CA LYS A 99 4.71 14.65 18.96
C LYS A 99 4.10 16.05 19.05
N LYS A 100 3.98 16.77 17.93
CA LYS A 100 3.32 18.09 17.93
C LYS A 100 1.85 18.00 18.34
N ILE A 101 1.16 16.91 18.02
CA ILE A 101 -0.22 16.68 18.48
C ILE A 101 -0.25 16.44 20.00
N GLU A 102 0.67 15.63 20.51
CA GLU A 102 0.79 15.37 21.96
C GLU A 102 1.12 16.67 22.74
N GLU A 103 1.98 17.54 22.18
CA GLU A 103 2.33 18.85 22.74
C GLU A 103 1.13 19.83 22.80
N LEU A 104 0.12 19.65 21.96
CA LEU A 104 -1.16 20.40 22.02
C LEU A 104 -2.07 19.90 23.16
N GLY A 105 -1.65 18.90 23.94
CA GLY A 105 -2.41 18.34 25.06
C GLY A 105 -3.47 17.32 24.64
N ILE A 106 -3.49 16.91 23.37
CA ILE A 106 -4.43 15.92 22.84
C ILE A 106 -3.87 14.52 23.12
N LYS A 107 -4.63 13.74 23.90
CA LYS A 107 -4.31 12.33 24.16
C LYS A 107 -5.19 11.46 23.29
N ASP A 108 -4.56 10.86 22.29
CA ASP A 108 -5.21 9.96 21.34
C ASP A 108 -4.39 8.67 21.21
N ASP A 109 -5.02 7.54 21.54
CA ASP A 109 -4.37 6.22 21.52
C ASP A 109 -3.93 5.84 20.09
N GLN A 110 -4.63 6.31 19.05
CA GLN A 110 -4.25 6.08 17.66
C GLN A 110 -3.02 6.89 17.28
N VAL A 111 -2.95 8.16 17.68
CA VAL A 111 -1.75 9.00 17.46
C VAL A 111 -0.54 8.39 18.17
N THR A 112 -0.74 7.90 19.39
CA THR A 112 0.30 7.21 20.16
C THR A 112 0.79 5.96 19.42
N ALA A 113 -0.13 5.11 18.96
CA ALA A 113 0.20 3.91 18.21
C ALA A 113 0.92 4.22 16.88
N LEU A 114 0.53 5.28 16.18
CA LEU A 114 1.19 5.74 14.95
C LEU A 114 2.62 6.22 15.22
N ARG A 115 2.83 6.98 16.30
CA ARG A 115 4.17 7.42 16.72
C ARG A 115 5.06 6.23 17.08
N GLU A 116 4.55 5.27 17.84
CA GLU A 116 5.31 4.06 18.19
C GLU A 116 5.65 3.21 16.98
N ALA A 117 4.73 3.11 16.01
CA ALA A 117 5.00 2.46 14.73
C ALA A 117 6.08 3.20 13.93
N ALA A 118 6.05 4.54 13.89
CA ALA A 118 7.08 5.36 13.25
C ALA A 118 8.45 5.15 13.91
N ASP A 119 8.52 5.18 15.24
CA ASP A 119 9.75 4.94 16.01
C ASP A 119 10.29 3.51 15.80
N PHE A 120 9.40 2.52 15.68
CA PHE A 120 9.77 1.15 15.34
C PHE A 120 10.40 1.08 13.95
N TYR A 121 9.72 1.59 12.91
CA TYR A 121 10.23 1.53 11.54
C TYR A 121 11.46 2.41 11.31
N ALA A 122 11.62 3.52 12.02
CA ALA A 122 12.84 4.32 12.02
C ALA A 122 14.08 3.49 12.39
N LYS A 123 13.94 2.53 13.31
CA LYS A 123 15.02 1.60 13.70
C LYS A 123 15.22 0.47 12.68
N GLN A 124 14.15 0.03 12.02
CA GLN A 124 14.21 -1.07 11.05
C GLN A 124 14.68 -0.63 9.67
N LYS A 125 14.38 0.61 9.25
CA LYS A 125 14.70 1.12 7.91
C LYS A 125 16.17 1.00 7.55
N PRO A 126 17.15 1.38 8.40
CA PRO A 126 18.57 1.21 8.08
C PRO A 126 18.98 -0.25 7.90
N ILE A 127 18.39 -1.17 8.67
CA ILE A 127 18.66 -2.62 8.57
C ILE A 127 18.15 -3.15 7.23
N GLU A 128 16.93 -2.77 6.86
CA GLU A 128 16.31 -3.12 5.58
C GLU A 128 17.08 -2.53 4.39
N GLU A 129 17.51 -1.27 4.49
CA GLU A 129 18.33 -0.61 3.46
C GLU A 129 19.68 -1.30 3.27
N GLN A 130 20.35 -1.68 4.36
CA GLN A 130 21.61 -2.42 4.29
C GLN A 130 21.43 -3.76 3.57
N LYS A 131 20.35 -4.50 3.87
CA LYS A 131 20.01 -5.74 3.16
C LYS A 131 19.80 -5.48 1.66
N ARG A 132 18.97 -4.48 1.32
CA ARG A 132 18.67 -4.09 -0.06
C ARG A 132 19.93 -3.68 -0.84
N GLN A 133 20.87 -2.99 -0.20
CA GLN A 133 22.15 -2.63 -0.82
C GLN A 133 23.02 -3.85 -1.10
N ALA A 134 23.09 -4.80 -0.16
CA ALA A 134 23.82 -6.05 -0.37
C ALA A 134 23.20 -6.88 -1.51
N GLU A 135 21.87 -6.93 -1.59
CA GLU A 135 21.14 -7.63 -2.65
C GLU A 135 21.27 -6.95 -4.01
N ALA A 136 21.21 -5.62 -4.05
CA ALA A 136 21.48 -4.85 -5.27
C ALA A 136 22.92 -5.04 -5.76
N LYS A 137 23.88 -5.21 -4.84
CA LYS A 137 25.28 -5.52 -5.18
C LYS A 137 25.43 -6.95 -5.70
N ALA A 138 24.70 -7.92 -5.13
CA ALA A 138 24.69 -9.29 -5.62
C ALA A 138 23.98 -9.43 -6.98
N ASP A 139 22.95 -8.60 -7.20
CA ASP A 139 22.11 -8.48 -8.40
C ASP A 139 21.60 -9.82 -8.95
N ASP A 140 21.26 -10.75 -8.07
CA ASP A 140 20.91 -12.12 -8.43
C ASP A 140 19.49 -12.54 -8.02
N LEU A 141 18.77 -11.70 -7.28
CA LEU A 141 17.41 -11.99 -6.82
C LEU A 141 16.43 -12.17 -8.01
N PRO A 142 15.48 -13.11 -7.94
CA PRO A 142 14.49 -13.26 -9.00
C PRO A 142 13.63 -12.00 -9.18
N ARG A 143 13.17 -11.78 -10.42
CA ARG A 143 12.30 -10.65 -10.77
C ARG A 143 11.13 -11.09 -11.62
N VAL A 144 9.96 -10.53 -11.35
CA VAL A 144 8.72 -10.77 -12.09
C VAL A 144 8.14 -9.45 -12.56
N LEU A 145 7.83 -9.35 -13.84
CA LEU A 145 7.10 -8.23 -14.42
C LEU A 145 5.60 -8.57 -14.45
N LEU A 146 4.79 -7.72 -13.81
CA LEU A 146 3.35 -7.72 -13.96
C LEU A 146 2.95 -6.61 -14.92
N LYS A 147 2.39 -6.97 -16.07
CA LYS A 147 1.70 -6.02 -16.93
C LYS A 147 0.27 -5.90 -16.47
N THR A 148 -0.19 -4.69 -16.16
CA THR A 148 -1.55 -4.44 -15.66
C THR A 148 -2.32 -3.48 -16.56
N THR A 149 -3.62 -3.35 -16.32
CA THR A 149 -4.47 -2.34 -16.96
C THR A 149 -4.06 -0.89 -16.65
N LYS A 150 -3.24 -0.66 -15.62
CA LYS A 150 -2.72 0.67 -15.24
C LYS A 150 -1.26 0.91 -15.62
N GLY A 151 -0.57 -0.12 -16.14
CA GLY A 151 0.85 -0.07 -16.48
C GLY A 151 1.64 -1.25 -15.92
N ASP A 152 2.96 -1.13 -15.98
CA ASP A 152 3.89 -2.19 -15.62
C ASP A 152 4.38 -2.06 -14.17
N ILE A 153 4.40 -3.17 -13.43
CA ILE A 153 4.95 -3.27 -12.07
C ILE A 153 6.07 -4.31 -12.09
N LEU A 154 7.28 -3.91 -11.74
CA LEU A 154 8.42 -4.81 -11.62
C LEU A 154 8.65 -5.18 -10.15
N LEU A 155 8.60 -6.49 -9.89
CA LEU A 155 8.79 -7.09 -8.58
C LEU A 155 10.18 -7.72 -8.49
N GLU A 156 10.82 -7.57 -7.34
CA GLU A 156 12.02 -8.31 -6.93
C GLU A 156 11.65 -9.24 -5.77
N LEU A 157 12.07 -10.50 -5.82
CA LEU A 157 11.62 -11.57 -4.91
C LEU A 157 12.72 -11.93 -3.91
N PHE A 158 12.36 -12.01 -2.63
CA PHE A 158 13.24 -12.25 -1.50
C PHE A 158 13.49 -13.76 -1.28
N GLU A 159 14.16 -14.37 -2.24
CA GLU A 159 14.44 -15.81 -2.23
C GLU A 159 15.29 -16.25 -1.02
N ASN A 160 16.12 -15.36 -0.47
CA ASN A 160 16.94 -15.67 0.69
C ASN A 160 16.12 -15.81 1.99
N GLU A 161 14.99 -15.12 2.07
CA GLU A 161 14.13 -15.06 3.26
C GLU A 161 12.87 -15.92 3.16
N ALA A 162 12.33 -16.09 1.94
CA ALA A 162 11.10 -16.84 1.71
C ALA A 162 11.23 -17.79 0.50
N PRO A 163 12.20 -18.72 0.49
CA PRO A 163 12.51 -19.56 -0.67
C PRO A 163 11.32 -20.38 -1.16
N ASN A 164 10.51 -20.96 -0.26
CA ASN A 164 9.37 -21.78 -0.69
C ASN A 164 8.25 -20.92 -1.28
N THR A 165 8.00 -19.74 -0.70
CA THR A 165 7.03 -18.78 -1.22
C THR A 165 7.45 -18.23 -2.59
N VAL A 166 8.74 -17.91 -2.76
CA VAL A 166 9.29 -17.48 -4.05
C VAL A 166 9.20 -18.60 -5.10
N ALA A 167 9.54 -19.84 -4.73
CA ALA A 167 9.38 -20.99 -5.62
C ALA A 167 7.93 -21.20 -6.05
N ASN A 168 6.99 -21.06 -5.12
CA ASN A 168 5.56 -21.12 -5.41
C ASN A 168 5.13 -20.01 -6.38
N PHE A 169 5.51 -18.77 -6.12
CA PHE A 169 5.13 -17.64 -6.96
C PHE A 169 5.70 -17.77 -8.38
N ILE A 170 6.98 -18.09 -8.52
CA ILE A 170 7.64 -18.32 -9.82
C ILE A 170 6.95 -19.45 -10.59
N THR A 171 6.68 -20.58 -9.92
CA THR A 171 6.01 -21.74 -10.55
C THR A 171 4.64 -21.34 -11.11
N LEU A 172 3.85 -20.58 -10.34
CA LEU A 172 2.53 -20.11 -10.76
C LEU A 172 2.61 -19.10 -11.91
N VAL A 173 3.61 -18.20 -11.90
CA VAL A 173 3.84 -17.27 -13.02
C VAL A 173 4.20 -18.03 -14.30
N GLU A 174 5.10 -19.01 -14.24
CA GLU A 174 5.52 -19.80 -15.41
C GLU A 174 4.38 -20.69 -15.97
N GLN A 175 3.43 -21.09 -15.13
CA GLN A 175 2.20 -21.77 -15.54
C GLN A 175 1.14 -20.82 -16.14
N GLY A 176 1.39 -19.50 -16.14
CA GLY A 176 0.43 -18.50 -16.59
C GLY A 176 -0.75 -18.30 -15.65
N PHE A 177 -0.67 -18.80 -14.40
CA PHE A 177 -1.78 -18.78 -13.42
C PHE A 177 -2.33 -17.38 -13.15
N TYR A 178 -1.45 -16.38 -13.13
CA TYR A 178 -1.82 -15.00 -12.81
C TYR A 178 -2.40 -14.21 -14.00
N ASN A 179 -2.35 -14.75 -15.21
CA ASN A 179 -2.80 -14.03 -16.42
C ASN A 179 -4.32 -13.86 -16.40
N GLY A 180 -4.77 -12.62 -16.56
CA GLY A 180 -6.18 -12.24 -16.51
C GLY A 180 -6.76 -12.11 -15.11
N LEU A 181 -6.01 -12.42 -14.04
CA LEU A 181 -6.51 -12.29 -12.67
C LEU A 181 -6.62 -10.82 -12.25
N THR A 182 -7.52 -10.55 -11.33
CA THR A 182 -7.86 -9.19 -10.90
C THR A 182 -7.21 -8.80 -9.57
N PHE A 183 -6.92 -7.51 -9.43
CA PHE A 183 -6.81 -6.87 -8.12
C PHE A 183 -8.22 -6.73 -7.54
N HIS A 184 -8.67 -7.78 -6.86
CA HIS A 184 -10.06 -7.91 -6.43
C HIS A 184 -10.39 -7.11 -5.17
N ARG A 185 -9.36 -6.74 -4.39
CA ARG A 185 -9.48 -5.92 -3.19
C ARG A 185 -8.33 -4.92 -3.15
N VAL A 186 -8.64 -3.64 -3.24
CA VAL A 186 -7.70 -2.52 -3.23
C VAL A 186 -8.21 -1.51 -2.22
N ILE A 187 -7.52 -1.39 -1.09
CA ILE A 187 -7.86 -0.48 -0.01
C ILE A 187 -6.79 0.62 0.01
N PRO A 188 -7.12 1.85 -0.43
CA PRO A 188 -6.21 2.99 -0.32
C PRO A 188 -5.69 3.16 1.09
N GLY A 189 -4.45 3.63 1.24
CA GLY A 189 -3.83 3.72 2.55
C GLY A 189 -3.43 2.37 3.18
N PHE A 190 -3.69 1.24 2.52
CA PHE A 190 -3.39 -0.08 3.10
C PHE A 190 -2.68 -1.01 2.11
N MET A 191 -3.41 -1.61 1.17
CA MET A 191 -2.84 -2.58 0.23
C MET A 191 -3.67 -2.80 -1.03
N ALA A 192 -3.04 -3.41 -2.05
CA ALA A 192 -3.67 -3.92 -3.25
C ALA A 192 -3.49 -5.45 -3.34
N GLN A 193 -4.59 -6.21 -3.26
CA GLN A 193 -4.61 -7.66 -3.20
C GLN A 193 -5.09 -8.29 -4.52
N ALA A 194 -4.34 -9.30 -4.97
CA ALA A 194 -4.57 -10.03 -6.22
C ALA A 194 -4.31 -11.55 -6.04
N GLY A 195 -4.24 -12.28 -7.15
CA GLY A 195 -3.89 -13.70 -7.16
C GLY A 195 -5.04 -14.66 -6.81
N CYS A 196 -6.28 -14.17 -6.80
CA CYS A 196 -7.47 -15.00 -6.60
C CYS A 196 -8.07 -15.42 -7.97
N PRO A 197 -8.08 -16.72 -8.33
CA PRO A 197 -8.62 -17.18 -9.62
C PRO A 197 -10.14 -16.96 -9.78
N LYS A 198 -10.87 -16.85 -8.66
CA LYS A 198 -12.31 -16.55 -8.67
C LYS A 198 -12.63 -15.05 -8.68
N GLY A 199 -11.64 -14.18 -8.42
CA GLY A 199 -11.85 -12.73 -8.29
C GLY A 199 -12.66 -12.27 -7.07
N ASP A 200 -13.05 -13.17 -6.16
CA ASP A 200 -13.87 -12.86 -4.97
C ASP A 200 -13.11 -13.00 -3.63
N GLY A 201 -11.81 -13.28 -3.68
CA GLY A 201 -10.96 -13.52 -2.50
C GLY A 201 -11.03 -14.93 -1.91
N THR A 202 -11.82 -15.86 -2.46
CA THR A 202 -11.99 -17.23 -1.92
C THR A 202 -11.23 -18.31 -2.69
N GLY A 203 -10.61 -17.96 -3.81
CA GLY A 203 -9.88 -18.89 -4.68
C GLY A 203 -8.42 -19.08 -4.30
N GLY A 204 -7.79 -20.13 -4.83
CA GLY A 204 -6.37 -20.42 -4.66
C GLY A 204 -5.86 -21.43 -5.69
N PRO A 205 -4.59 -21.89 -5.58
CA PRO A 205 -3.95 -22.75 -6.57
C PRO A 205 -4.28 -24.25 -6.38
N GLY A 206 -5.22 -24.58 -5.50
CA GLY A 206 -5.60 -25.95 -5.17
C GLY A 206 -4.73 -26.63 -4.10
N TYR A 207 -3.74 -25.93 -3.56
CA TYR A 207 -2.89 -26.39 -2.45
C TYR A 207 -2.50 -25.22 -1.53
N LYS A 208 -1.83 -25.53 -0.43
CA LYS A 208 -1.30 -24.56 0.54
C LYS A 208 0.21 -24.72 0.70
N ILE A 209 0.88 -23.67 1.16
CA ILE A 209 2.28 -23.68 1.59
C ILE A 209 2.40 -23.10 3.01
N ALA A 210 3.48 -23.44 3.72
CA ALA A 210 3.75 -22.95 5.07
C ALA A 210 4.05 -21.44 5.10
N ASP A 211 3.92 -20.82 6.26
CA ASP A 211 4.43 -19.46 6.49
C ASP A 211 5.95 -19.45 6.63
N GLU A 212 6.60 -18.42 6.09
CA GLU A 212 8.03 -18.14 6.30
C GLU A 212 8.23 -16.84 7.11
N CYS A 213 7.13 -16.20 7.56
CA CYS A 213 7.15 -14.93 8.29
C CYS A 213 7.68 -15.01 9.74
N ASN A 214 7.89 -16.21 10.26
CA ASN A 214 8.43 -16.44 11.61
C ASN A 214 9.93 -16.79 11.59
N ALA A 215 10.55 -16.85 10.41
CA ALA A 215 11.98 -17.10 10.29
C ALA A 215 12.77 -15.93 10.91
N PRO A 216 13.94 -16.18 11.55
CA PRO A 216 14.75 -15.13 12.15
C PRO A 216 15.17 -14.03 11.17
N ASN A 217 15.27 -14.35 9.88
CA ASN A 217 15.62 -13.42 8.81
C ASN A 217 14.41 -12.85 8.05
N ALA A 218 13.17 -13.16 8.45
CA ALA A 218 11.96 -12.72 7.76
C ALA A 218 11.91 -11.20 7.56
N ARG A 219 11.33 -10.78 6.44
CA ARG A 219 11.17 -9.36 6.08
C ARG A 219 9.95 -8.75 6.76
N LEU A 220 10.04 -7.46 7.05
CA LEU A 220 8.94 -6.65 7.58
C LEU A 220 8.20 -5.94 6.44
N HIS A 221 6.98 -5.48 6.71
CA HIS A 221 6.17 -4.79 5.72
C HIS A 221 6.52 -3.30 5.65
N PHE A 222 7.22 -2.92 4.59
CA PHE A 222 7.51 -1.54 4.18
C PHE A 222 6.56 -1.10 3.07
N ARG A 223 6.67 0.14 2.56
CA ARG A 223 5.95 0.55 1.35
C ARG A 223 6.41 -0.31 0.17
N GLY A 224 5.46 -0.80 -0.62
CA GLY A 224 5.72 -1.62 -1.79
C GLY A 224 6.14 -3.05 -1.48
N SER A 225 6.05 -3.51 -0.22
CA SER A 225 6.27 -4.92 0.12
C SER A 225 5.23 -5.81 -0.55
N LEU A 226 5.70 -6.92 -1.13
CA LEU A 226 4.89 -7.99 -1.70
C LEU A 226 4.79 -9.12 -0.66
N SER A 227 3.57 -9.46 -0.27
CA SER A 227 3.32 -10.40 0.84
C SER A 227 2.17 -11.36 0.54
N MET A 228 2.22 -12.56 1.12
CA MET A 228 1.18 -13.56 0.93
C MET A 228 -0.08 -13.23 1.72
N ALA A 229 -1.23 -13.26 1.04
CA ALA A 229 -2.51 -13.29 1.73
C ALA A 229 -2.77 -14.70 2.29
N ASN A 230 -3.33 -14.78 3.50
CA ASN A 230 -3.67 -16.04 4.15
C ASN A 230 -4.96 -15.88 4.98
N ALA A 231 -5.56 -17.01 5.37
CA ALA A 231 -6.73 -17.10 6.24
C ALA A 231 -6.34 -17.64 7.64
N GLY A 232 -5.11 -17.34 8.08
CA GLY A 232 -4.48 -17.90 9.28
C GLY A 232 -3.21 -18.70 8.96
N PRO A 233 -2.52 -19.20 10.00
CA PRO A 233 -1.21 -19.82 9.85
C PRO A 233 -1.20 -20.97 8.84
N ASN A 234 -0.16 -21.02 8.00
CA ASN A 234 0.10 -22.09 7.03
C ASN A 234 -1.04 -22.27 6.00
N THR A 235 -1.67 -21.16 5.59
CA THR A 235 -2.72 -21.15 4.57
C THR A 235 -2.38 -20.31 3.34
N ASN A 236 -1.10 -19.99 3.15
CA ASN A 236 -0.63 -19.32 1.94
C ASN A 236 -0.94 -20.18 0.70
N GLY A 237 -1.31 -19.52 -0.39
CA GLY A 237 -1.64 -20.19 -1.66
C GLY A 237 -1.12 -19.38 -2.84
N SER A 238 -2.01 -18.75 -3.60
CA SER A 238 -1.67 -17.92 -4.77
C SER A 238 -1.93 -16.44 -4.55
N GLN A 239 -2.76 -16.10 -3.57
CA GLN A 239 -3.14 -14.72 -3.30
C GLN A 239 -1.99 -13.96 -2.63
N PHE A 240 -1.76 -12.75 -3.09
CA PHE A 240 -0.74 -11.84 -2.59
C PHE A 240 -1.32 -10.44 -2.48
N PHE A 241 -0.64 -9.58 -1.74
CA PHE A 241 -0.92 -8.16 -1.71
C PHE A 241 0.37 -7.33 -1.78
N ILE A 242 0.23 -6.11 -2.30
CA ILE A 242 1.26 -5.06 -2.30
C ILE A 242 0.83 -3.99 -1.30
N THR A 243 1.69 -3.64 -0.34
CA THR A 243 1.38 -2.62 0.66
C THR A 243 1.59 -1.21 0.12
N TYR A 244 0.65 -0.30 0.40
CA TYR A 244 0.81 1.12 0.11
C TYR A 244 1.69 1.83 1.13
N MET A 245 1.78 1.32 2.35
CA MET A 245 2.56 1.93 3.42
C MET A 245 3.09 0.85 4.37
N PRO A 246 3.97 1.18 5.31
CA PRO A 246 4.40 0.22 6.33
C PRO A 246 3.21 -0.28 7.17
N THR A 247 3.09 -1.60 7.36
CA THR A 247 1.94 -2.24 8.04
C THR A 247 2.41 -3.14 9.18
N SER A 248 2.81 -2.56 10.32
CA SER A 248 3.40 -3.30 11.46
C SER A 248 2.50 -4.41 12.00
N HIS A 249 1.18 -4.21 11.96
CA HIS A 249 0.20 -5.17 12.45
C HIS A 249 0.15 -6.49 11.65
N LEU A 250 0.78 -6.55 10.47
CA LEU A 250 0.92 -7.74 9.62
C LEU A 250 2.25 -8.48 9.81
N ASN A 251 3.23 -7.87 10.48
CA ASN A 251 4.53 -8.49 10.73
C ASN A 251 4.37 -9.76 11.58
N GLY A 252 5.08 -10.83 11.20
CA GLY A 252 4.96 -12.15 11.83
C GLY A 252 3.67 -12.91 11.53
N LYS A 253 2.77 -12.35 10.69
CA LYS A 253 1.50 -12.99 10.31
C LYS A 253 1.39 -13.30 8.82
N HIS A 254 2.06 -12.50 7.99
CA HIS A 254 2.09 -12.65 6.54
C HIS A 254 3.53 -12.70 6.03
N THR A 255 3.79 -13.61 5.10
CA THR A 255 5.13 -13.82 4.54
C THR A 255 5.43 -12.76 3.49
N VAL A 256 6.29 -11.80 3.83
CA VAL A 256 6.87 -10.85 2.87
C VAL A 256 7.92 -11.59 2.04
N PHE A 257 7.64 -11.74 0.74
CA PHE A 257 8.47 -12.53 -0.18
C PHE A 257 8.99 -11.72 -1.37
N GLY A 258 8.76 -10.41 -1.39
CA GLY A 258 9.33 -9.52 -2.40
C GLY A 258 8.99 -8.06 -2.16
N ARG A 259 9.29 -7.24 -3.16
CA ARG A 259 8.95 -5.81 -3.20
C ARG A 259 8.77 -5.30 -4.62
N VAL A 260 8.08 -4.17 -4.75
CA VAL A 260 8.06 -3.35 -5.96
C VAL A 260 9.40 -2.61 -6.08
N ILE A 261 10.08 -2.75 -7.22
CA ILE A 261 11.31 -2.00 -7.54
C ILE A 261 11.09 -0.98 -8.68
N SER A 262 9.99 -1.09 -9.42
CA SER A 262 9.53 -0.09 -10.39
C SER A 262 8.01 -0.19 -10.55
N GLY A 263 7.34 0.95 -10.76
CA GLY A 263 5.89 1.02 -10.96
C GLY A 263 5.08 1.16 -9.67
N MET A 264 5.62 1.74 -8.60
CA MET A 264 4.84 2.03 -7.39
C MET A 264 3.70 3.02 -7.68
N ASP A 265 3.93 3.99 -8.57
CA ASP A 265 2.91 4.92 -9.07
C ASP A 265 1.79 4.20 -9.85
N VAL A 266 2.10 3.06 -10.48
CA VAL A 266 1.09 2.19 -11.12
C VAL A 266 0.24 1.49 -10.07
N VAL A 267 0.86 0.99 -8.99
CA VAL A 267 0.13 0.37 -7.86
C VAL A 267 -0.82 1.40 -7.24
N GLU A 268 -0.38 2.65 -7.06
CA GLU A 268 -1.20 3.76 -6.52
C GLU A 268 -2.39 4.13 -7.40
N LYS A 269 -2.32 3.87 -8.71
CA LYS A 269 -3.40 4.13 -9.68
C LYS A 269 -4.40 2.98 -9.81
N LEU A 270 -4.17 1.86 -9.13
CA LEU A 270 -5.12 0.73 -9.13
C LEU A 270 -6.46 1.17 -8.54
N GLN A 271 -7.54 0.75 -9.19
CA GLN A 271 -8.91 1.11 -8.85
C GLN A 271 -9.22 0.70 -7.40
N PRO A 272 -9.51 1.67 -6.49
CA PRO A 272 -10.00 1.37 -5.16
C PRO A 272 -11.25 0.49 -5.23
N ARG A 273 -11.24 -0.61 -4.48
CA ARG A 273 -12.28 -1.64 -4.54
C ARG A 273 -12.32 -2.45 -3.24
N ASP A 274 -13.47 -2.47 -2.58
CA ASP A 274 -13.77 -3.44 -1.53
C ASP A 274 -14.78 -4.46 -2.05
N PRO A 275 -14.44 -5.76 -2.18
CA PRO A 275 -15.39 -6.77 -2.65
C PRO A 275 -16.61 -6.93 -1.73
N GLN A 276 -16.56 -6.43 -0.49
CA GLN A 276 -17.70 -6.43 0.43
C GLN A 276 -18.65 -5.22 0.24
N ALA A 277 -18.25 -4.22 -0.54
CA ALA A 277 -19.11 -3.09 -0.85
C ALA A 277 -20.30 -3.54 -1.72
N PRO A 278 -21.48 -2.88 -1.63
CA PRO A 278 -22.68 -3.31 -2.36
C PRO A 278 -22.53 -3.34 -3.88
N ASN A 279 -21.77 -2.41 -4.46
CA ASN A 279 -21.49 -2.30 -5.91
C ASN A 279 -20.02 -1.88 -6.11
N PRO A 280 -19.06 -2.81 -5.99
CA PRO A 280 -17.66 -2.45 -6.11
C PRO A 280 -17.32 -2.14 -7.59
N PRO A 281 -16.53 -1.07 -7.86
CA PRO A 281 -16.17 -0.66 -9.23
C PRO A 281 -15.31 -1.73 -9.91
N GLU A 282 -15.42 -1.87 -11.24
CA GLU A 282 -14.71 -2.90 -12.00
C GLU A 282 -13.22 -2.98 -11.66
N PRO A 283 -12.68 -4.18 -11.37
CA PRO A 283 -11.31 -4.31 -10.90
C PRO A 283 -10.29 -4.19 -12.03
N ASP A 284 -9.12 -3.67 -11.69
CA ASP A 284 -7.94 -3.74 -12.54
C ASP A 284 -7.39 -5.16 -12.65
N LYS A 285 -6.70 -5.45 -13.77
CA LYS A 285 -6.26 -6.81 -14.13
C LYS A 285 -4.75 -6.89 -14.29
N ILE A 286 -4.21 -8.04 -13.94
CA ILE A 286 -2.91 -8.52 -14.39
C ILE A 286 -3.12 -9.07 -15.80
N ILE A 287 -2.72 -8.32 -16.82
CA ILE A 287 -2.79 -8.74 -18.23
C ILE A 287 -1.88 -9.96 -18.44
N SER A 288 -0.65 -9.87 -17.92
CA SER A 288 0.31 -10.97 -17.95
C SER A 288 1.32 -10.86 -16.82
N ALA A 289 1.76 -11.99 -16.28
CA ALA A 289 2.92 -12.07 -15.39
C ALA A 289 4.07 -12.79 -16.10
N THR A 290 5.31 -12.32 -15.94
CA THR A 290 6.48 -12.92 -16.60
C THR A 290 7.68 -12.92 -15.67
N VAL A 291 8.33 -14.07 -15.50
CA VAL A 291 9.63 -14.16 -14.82
C VAL A 291 10.68 -13.58 -15.74
N VAL A 292 11.23 -12.42 -15.38
CA VAL A 292 12.26 -11.73 -16.18
C VAL A 292 13.68 -12.06 -15.71
N ARG A 293 13.82 -12.55 -14.48
CA ARG A 293 15.08 -13.07 -13.92
C ARG A 293 14.79 -14.12 -12.85
N LYS A 294 15.62 -15.16 -12.77
CA LYS A 294 15.64 -16.15 -11.68
C LYS A 294 17.03 -16.74 -11.52
N ARG A 295 17.33 -17.31 -10.35
CA ARG A 295 18.60 -17.98 -10.09
C ARG A 295 18.68 -19.31 -10.87
N PRO A 296 19.88 -19.81 -11.21
CA PRO A 296 20.06 -21.00 -12.01
C PRO A 296 19.95 -22.28 -11.16
N HIS A 297 18.82 -22.47 -10.47
CA HIS A 297 18.51 -23.71 -9.77
C HIS A 297 17.02 -24.07 -9.91
N PRO A 298 16.62 -25.32 -9.62
CA PRO A 298 15.22 -25.71 -9.61
C PRO A 298 14.43 -24.97 -8.53
N TYR A 299 13.22 -24.54 -8.86
CA TYR A 299 12.24 -23.99 -7.91
C TYR A 299 11.25 -25.10 -7.56
N VAL A 300 11.45 -25.77 -6.43
CA VAL A 300 10.61 -26.89 -5.98
C VAL A 300 9.68 -26.43 -4.87
N VAL A 301 8.39 -26.46 -5.14
CA VAL A 301 7.36 -26.03 -4.18
C VAL A 301 7.09 -27.13 -3.15
N GLN A 302 7.30 -26.83 -1.88
CA GLN A 302 6.89 -27.67 -0.76
C GLN A 302 5.45 -27.35 -0.39
N LYS A 303 4.53 -28.22 -0.82
CA LYS A 303 3.10 -28.11 -0.56
C LYS A 303 2.76 -28.76 0.77
N LEU A 304 1.75 -28.22 1.46
CA LEU A 304 1.20 -28.83 2.66
C LEU A 304 0.13 -29.85 2.28
N GLY A 305 0.21 -31.05 2.89
CA GLY A 305 -0.78 -32.12 2.71
C GLY A 305 -0.70 -32.84 1.36
N SER A 306 0.41 -32.71 0.64
CA SER A 306 0.72 -33.48 -0.58
C SER A 306 1.51 -34.74 -0.28
#